data_AF-A0A9W9T884-F1
#
_entry.id   AF-A0A9W9T884-F1
#
_cell.length_a   1.000
_cell.length_b   1.000
_cell.length_c   1.000
_cell.angle_alpha   90.00
_cell.angle_beta   90.00
_cell.angle_gamma   90.00
#
_symmetry.space_group_name_H-M   'P 1'
#
loop_
_entity.id
_entity.type
_entity.pdbx_description
1 polymer ?
#
loop_
_entity_poly.entity_id
_entity_poly.type
_entity_poly.pdbx_seq_one_letter_code
_entity_poly.pdbx_strand_id
1 'polypeptide(L)'
;MSPDVPTWSYMSSYDHGTPVLGTFHGSDLLQVFFGILPNYASDAFHAYYISFVNSLDPNDGNDGLIPDDFRREAAAFLKDNIQNFRL
;
A
#
# COMPACT_ATOMS: atom_id res chain seq x y z
N MET A 1 -18.12 -7.54 -0.36
CA MET A 1 -17.14 -7.35 0.73
C MET A 1 -17.82 -7.76 2.02
N SER A 2 -17.13 -8.48 2.90
CA SER A 2 -17.61 -8.75 4.26
C SER A 2 -17.05 -7.64 5.14
N PRO A 3 -17.90 -6.74 5.68
CA PRO A 3 -17.44 -5.58 6.45
C PRO A 3 -16.77 -5.98 7.78
N ASP A 4 -17.05 -7.19 8.27
CA ASP A 4 -16.55 -7.70 9.55
C ASP A 4 -15.13 -8.30 9.46
N VAL A 5 -14.59 -8.42 8.24
CA VAL A 5 -13.22 -8.90 8.02
C VAL A 5 -12.30 -7.68 7.90
N PRO A 6 -11.42 -7.42 8.87
CA PRO A 6 -10.53 -6.26 8.81
C PRO A 6 -9.53 -6.39 7.66
N THR A 7 -9.26 -5.26 7.01
CA THR A 7 -8.26 -5.16 5.94
C THR A 7 -7.52 -3.84 6.07
N TRP A 8 -6.25 -3.84 5.66
CA TRP A 8 -5.39 -2.67 5.67
C TRP A 8 -4.83 -2.45 4.26
N SER A 9 -4.71 -1.19 3.87
CA SER A 9 -4.15 -0.77 2.58
C SER A 9 -3.20 0.39 2.79
N TYR A 10 -2.22 0.54 1.90
CA TYR A 10 -1.26 1.64 1.89
C TYR A 10 -0.97 2.06 0.45
N MET A 11 -0.48 3.30 0.29
CA MET A 11 0.01 3.82 -0.98
C MET A 11 1.44 4.31 -0.81
N SER A 12 2.37 3.77 -1.59
CA SER A 12 3.80 4.10 -1.48
C SER A 12 4.16 5.37 -2.25
N SER A 13 5.01 6.20 -1.65
CA SER A 13 5.57 7.42 -2.25
C SER A 13 7.05 7.66 -1.89
N TYR A 14 7.74 6.65 -1.34
CA TYR A 14 9.11 6.78 -0.83
C TYR A 14 10.16 7.14 -1.90
N ASP A 15 9.90 6.81 -3.17
CA ASP A 15 10.75 7.15 -4.32
C ASP A 15 10.22 8.38 -5.09
N HIS A 16 9.40 9.21 -4.45
CA HIS A 16 8.96 10.48 -5.03
C HIS A 16 10.19 11.33 -5.40
N GLY A 17 10.31 11.67 -6.69
CA GLY A 17 11.44 12.40 -7.25
C GLY A 17 12.36 11.57 -8.14
N THR A 18 12.22 10.23 -8.18
CA THR A 18 12.91 9.40 -9.18
C THR A 18 12.53 9.88 -10.59
N PRO A 19 13.51 10.25 -11.45
CA PRO A 19 13.22 10.83 -12.75
C PRO A 19 12.34 9.92 -13.61
N VAL A 20 11.28 10.48 -14.18
CA VAL A 20 10.28 9.82 -15.05
C VAL A 20 9.40 8.77 -14.33
N LEU A 21 10.00 7.91 -13.50
CA LEU A 21 9.34 6.73 -12.95
C LEU A 21 8.66 6.94 -11.59
N GLY A 22 9.12 7.90 -10.78
CA GLY A 22 8.65 8.08 -9.40
C GLY A 22 8.78 6.79 -8.57
N THR A 23 7.79 6.50 -7.73
CA THR A 23 7.64 5.18 -7.10
C THR A 23 6.98 4.22 -8.07
N PHE A 24 7.78 3.35 -8.67
CA PHE A 24 7.39 2.51 -9.81
C PHE A 24 7.12 1.05 -9.41
N HIS A 25 6.62 0.26 -10.36
CA HIS A 25 6.33 -1.16 -10.12
C HIS A 25 7.58 -1.95 -9.75
N GLY A 26 7.58 -2.58 -8.57
CA GLY A 26 8.69 -3.39 -8.06
C GLY A 26 9.74 -2.62 -7.27
N SER A 27 9.61 -1.28 -7.11
CA SER A 27 10.53 -0.51 -6.26
C SER A 27 10.45 -0.92 -4.77
N ASP A 28 9.33 -1.52 -4.38
CA ASP A 28 9.08 -2.04 -3.04
C ASP A 28 9.99 -3.22 -2.69
N LEU A 29 10.56 -3.94 -3.67
CA LEU A 29 11.55 -4.97 -3.40
C LEU A 29 12.76 -4.40 -2.61
N LEU A 30 13.20 -3.20 -2.96
CA LEU A 30 14.32 -2.54 -2.30
C LEU A 30 13.98 -2.26 -0.84
N GLN A 31 12.82 -1.67 -0.56
CA GLN A 31 12.42 -1.29 0.79
C GLN A 31 12.02 -2.51 1.64
N VAL A 32 11.17 -3.38 1.12
CA VAL A 32 10.53 -4.49 1.86
C VAL A 32 11.45 -5.68 2.01
N PHE A 33 12.10 -6.15 0.93
CA PHE A 33 12.90 -7.37 0.99
C PHE A 33 14.36 -7.11 1.34
N PHE A 34 14.93 -6.02 0.82
CA PHE A 34 16.35 -5.73 1.00
C PHE A 34 16.64 -4.68 2.07
N GLY A 35 15.65 -3.93 2.55
CA GLY A 35 15.87 -2.83 3.50
C GLY A 35 16.75 -1.71 2.95
N ILE A 36 16.68 -1.47 1.63
CA ILE A 36 17.47 -0.48 0.90
C ILE A 36 16.57 0.67 0.49
N LEU A 37 16.83 1.92 0.90
CA LEU A 37 17.80 2.31 1.94
C LEU A 37 17.21 2.09 3.34
N PRO A 38 18.03 1.91 4.38
CA PRO A 38 17.55 1.84 5.77
C PRO A 38 16.97 3.20 6.16
N ASN A 39 15.66 3.34 6.03
CA ASN A 39 14.94 4.59 6.19
C ASN A 39 13.56 4.33 6.80
N TYR A 40 12.78 5.40 6.99
CA TYR A 40 11.44 5.28 7.57
C TYR A 40 10.51 4.31 6.80
N ALA A 41 10.57 4.27 5.47
CA ALA A 41 9.72 3.39 4.68
C ALA A 41 10.09 1.92 4.88
N SER A 42 11.38 1.56 4.83
CA SER A 42 11.83 0.18 5.09
C SER A 42 11.45 -0.27 6.50
N ASP A 43 11.71 0.59 7.49
CA ASP A 43 11.44 0.28 8.90
C ASP A 43 9.93 0.11 9.14
N ALA A 44 9.11 0.99 8.55
CA ALA A 44 7.66 0.89 8.64
C ALA A 44 7.14 -0.39 7.98
N PHE A 45 7.61 -0.74 6.78
CA PHE A 45 7.20 -1.99 6.12
C PHE A 45 7.50 -3.21 6.99
N HIS A 46 8.72 -3.29 7.52
CA HIS A 46 9.12 -4.41 8.37
C HIS A 46 8.30 -4.46 9.65
N ALA A 47 8.12 -3.33 10.34
CA ALA A 47 7.31 -3.26 11.54
C ALA A 47 5.86 -3.73 11.29
N TYR A 48 5.18 -3.15 10.30
CA TYR A 48 3.77 -3.49 10.02
C TYR A 48 3.60 -4.92 9.52
N TYR A 49 4.48 -5.42 8.65
CA TYR A 49 4.35 -6.78 8.11
C TYR A 49 4.68 -7.84 9.17
N ILE A 50 5.71 -7.61 10.00
CA ILE A 50 6.05 -8.52 11.10
C ILE A 50 4.93 -8.51 12.15
N SER A 51 4.37 -7.35 12.50
CA SER A 51 3.21 -7.26 13.41
C SER A 51 2.04 -8.06 12.86
N PHE A 52 1.65 -7.86 11.60
CA PHE A 52 0.54 -8.58 10.98
C PHE A 52 0.73 -10.11 11.00
N VAL A 53 1.94 -10.61 10.74
CA VAL A 53 2.23 -12.06 10.82
C VAL A 53 2.05 -12.60 12.24
N ASN A 54 2.35 -11.81 13.27
CA ASN A 54 2.31 -12.26 14.66
C ASN A 54 0.94 -12.06 15.34
N SER A 55 0.17 -11.04 14.97
CA SER A 55 -1.06 -10.63 15.67
C SER A 55 -2.30 -10.53 14.77
N LEU A 56 -2.16 -10.68 13.46
CA LEU A 56 -3.19 -10.36 12.45
C LEU A 56 -3.62 -8.88 12.44
N ASP A 57 -2.87 -8.00 13.12
CA ASP A 57 -3.09 -6.55 13.15
C ASP A 57 -1.75 -5.82 12.99
N PRO A 58 -1.53 -5.06 11.90
CA PRO A 58 -0.30 -4.32 11.71
C PRO A 58 -0.16 -3.16 12.73
N ASN A 59 -1.26 -2.64 13.28
CA ASN A 59 -1.30 -1.36 13.98
C ASN A 59 -1.17 -1.46 15.50
N ASP A 60 -0.48 -2.46 16.04
CA ASP A 60 -0.15 -2.49 17.48
C ASP A 60 0.73 -1.27 17.86
N GLY A 61 0.10 -0.12 18.09
CA GLY A 61 0.70 1.16 18.47
C GLY A 61 0.70 2.33 17.47
N ASN A 62 -0.04 2.32 16.34
CA ASN A 62 -0.05 3.47 15.39
C ASN A 62 -1.41 3.79 14.77
N ASP A 63 -1.80 5.08 14.79
CA ASP A 63 -3.02 5.61 14.16
C ASP A 63 -2.69 6.70 13.12
N GLY A 64 -2.97 6.40 11.85
CA GLY A 64 -2.90 7.35 10.76
C GLY A 64 -3.71 6.86 9.56
N LEU A 65 -4.86 7.50 9.30
CA LEU A 65 -5.73 7.17 8.18
C LEU A 65 -5.71 8.30 7.16
N ILE A 66 -5.47 7.95 5.90
CA ILE A 66 -5.61 8.86 4.76
C ILE A 66 -6.82 8.38 3.95
N PRO A 67 -7.73 9.27 3.53
CA PRO A 67 -8.82 8.90 2.63
C PRO A 67 -8.32 8.29 1.31
N ASP A 68 -8.88 7.16 0.91
CA ASP A 68 -8.63 6.48 -0.37
C ASP A 68 -9.72 6.83 -1.39
N ASP A 69 -9.81 8.11 -1.76
CA ASP A 69 -10.83 8.63 -2.69
C ASP A 69 -10.24 9.35 -3.91
N PHE A 70 -8.93 9.22 -4.14
CA PHE A 70 -8.28 9.78 -5.31
C PHE A 70 -8.78 9.14 -6.61
N ARG A 71 -8.85 9.93 -7.70
CA ARG A 71 -9.35 9.49 -9.02
C ARG A 71 -10.75 8.84 -8.96
N ARG A 72 -11.61 9.32 -8.04
CA ARG A 72 -12.96 8.77 -7.76
C ARG A 72 -13.79 8.43 -9.00
N GLU A 73 -13.80 9.30 -10.01
CA GLU A 73 -14.56 9.09 -11.25
C GLU A 73 -14.06 7.88 -12.05
N ALA A 74 -12.74 7.74 -12.18
CA ALA A 74 -12.14 6.59 -12.86
C ALA A 74 -12.38 5.29 -12.07
N ALA A 75 -12.25 5.34 -10.73
CA ALA A 75 -12.55 4.20 -9.87
C ALA A 75 -14.01 3.76 -9.99
N ALA A 76 -14.96 4.71 -10.03
CA ALA A 76 -16.38 4.42 -10.25
C ALA A 76 -16.61 3.75 -11.61
N PHE A 77 -16.03 4.30 -12.68
CA PHE A 77 -16.14 3.71 -14.02
C PHE A 77 -15.62 2.27 -14.07
N LEU A 78 -14.43 2.01 -13.49
CA LEU A 78 -13.86 0.66 -13.45
C LEU A 78 -14.75 -0.31 -12.66
N LYS A 79 -15.28 0.12 -11.52
CA LYS A 79 -16.17 -0.68 -10.68
C LYS A 79 -17.45 -1.06 -11.43
N ASP A 80 -18.06 -0.09 -12.12
CA ASP A 80 -19.32 -0.28 -12.84
C ASP A 80 -19.15 -1.11 -14.12
N ASN A 81 -17.93 -1.16 -14.69
CA ASN A 81 -17.63 -1.82 -15.96
C ASN A 81 -16.65 -2.98 -15.84
N ILE A 82 -16.40 -3.51 -14.64
CA ILE A 82 -15.34 -4.49 -14.36
C ILE A 82 -15.40 -5.73 -15.26
N GLN A 83 -16.60 -6.12 -15.71
CA GLN A 83 -16.80 -7.28 -16.59
C GLN A 83 -16.22 -7.10 -17.99
N ASN A 84 -16.02 -5.85 -18.43
CA ASN A 84 -15.46 -5.52 -19.74
C ASN A 84 -13.92 -5.51 -19.75
N PHE A 85 -13.27 -5.62 -18.59
CA PHE A 85 -11.81 -5.62 -18.43
C PHE A 85 -11.22 -7.01 -18.20
N ARG A 86 -11.92 -8.05 -18.64
CA ARG A 86 -11.40 -9.42 -18.61
C ARG A 86 -10.30 -9.55 -19.66
N LEU A 87 -9.07 -9.78 -19.21
CA LEU A 87 -7.90 -10.07 -20.04
C LEU A 87 -7.92 -11.54 -20.50
#